data_AF-A0A829G5D3-F1
#
_entry.id   AF-A0A829G5D3-F1
#
_cell.length_a   1.000
_cell.length_b   1.000
_cell.length_c   1.000
_cell.angle_alpha   90.00
_cell.angle_beta   90.00
_cell.angle_gamma   90.00
#
_symmetry.space_group_name_H-M   'P 1'
#
loop_
_entity.id
_entity.type
_entity.pdbx_description
1 polymer ?
#
loop_
_entity_poly.entity_id
_entity_poly.type
_entity_poly.pdbx_seq_one_letter_code
_entity_poly.pdbx_strand_id
1 'polypeptide(L)'
;MAINRKRSFFYWYKVESQGRHIRFTWNTWVSYTRVLIMVSALALCVSNHVILAVIDLIMYLVFYFSYLMKNHQILLIIQQKDQVEKIVGNRYSFRHPLKISIKGSLSSLIIGK
;
A
#
# COMPACT_ATOMS: atom_id res chain seq x y z
N MET A 1 20.04 14.13 3.84
CA MET A 1 19.59 14.21 2.42
C MET A 1 18.13 13.79 2.33
N ALA A 2 17.22 14.77 2.24
CA ALA A 2 15.80 14.50 2.01
C ALA A 2 15.60 14.31 0.50
N ILE A 3 15.52 13.06 0.04
CA ILE A 3 15.12 12.77 -1.33
C ILE A 3 13.64 13.14 -1.45
N ASN A 4 13.41 14.32 -2.01
CA ASN A 4 12.11 14.85 -2.37
C ASN A 4 11.53 14.01 -3.51
N ARG A 5 11.01 12.82 -3.18
CA ARG A 5 10.30 11.96 -4.12
C ARG A 5 9.00 12.71 -4.45
N LYS A 6 8.91 13.23 -5.68
CA LYS A 6 7.76 13.92 -6.28
C LYS A 6 6.46 13.47 -5.60
N ARG A 7 5.68 14.42 -5.07
CA ARG A 7 4.32 14.23 -4.52
C ARG A 7 3.41 13.58 -5.58
N SER A 8 3.54 12.28 -5.78
CA SER A 8 2.52 11.48 -6.44
C SER A 8 1.39 11.37 -5.42
N PHE A 9 0.25 11.99 -5.69
CA PHE A 9 -0.96 11.82 -4.88
C PHE A 9 -1.31 10.34 -4.65
N PHE A 10 -0.93 9.48 -5.59
CA PHE A 10 -0.98 8.03 -5.48
C PHE A 10 0.33 7.48 -4.90
N TYR A 11 0.38 7.32 -3.58
CA TYR A 11 1.37 6.50 -2.88
C TYR A 11 0.66 5.45 -2.02
N TRP A 12 1.17 4.22 -2.05
CA TRP A 12 0.63 3.09 -1.29
C TRP A 12 1.16 3.08 0.15
N TYR A 13 2.49 3.21 0.28
CA TYR A 13 3.17 3.44 1.54
C TYR A 13 3.96 4.75 1.47
N LYS A 14 3.84 5.57 2.50
CA LYS A 14 4.74 6.68 2.76
C LYS A 14 5.98 6.13 3.44
N VAL A 15 7.13 6.29 2.79
CA VAL A 15 8.42 5.84 3.32
C VAL A 15 9.11 7.02 3.99
N GLU A 16 9.41 6.90 5.27
CA GLU A 16 10.15 7.88 6.06
C GLU A 16 11.41 7.22 6.62
N SER A 17 12.58 7.81 6.34
CA SER A 17 13.85 7.37 6.93
C SER A 17 14.11 8.14 8.21
N GLN A 18 14.19 7.45 9.35
CA GLN A 18 14.62 7.98 10.63
C GLN A 18 15.93 7.29 11.03
N GLY A 19 17.05 7.83 10.55
CA GLY A 19 18.38 7.32 10.91
C GLY A 19 18.61 5.86 10.45
N ARG A 20 18.75 4.94 11.41
CA ARG A 20 18.94 3.49 11.19
C ARG A 20 17.64 2.69 10.99
N HIS A 21 16.50 3.37 10.97
CA HIS A 21 15.19 2.74 10.82
C HIS A 21 14.42 3.34 9.64
N ILE A 22 13.75 2.48 8.88
CA ILE A 22 12.84 2.87 7.81
C ILE A 22 11.43 2.62 8.31
N ARG A 23 10.60 3.66 8.28
CA ARG A 23 9.18 3.59 8.63
C ARG A 23 8.34 3.62 7.37
N PHE A 24 7.53 2.60 7.19
CA PHE A 24 6.51 2.50 6.15
C PHE A 24 5.16 2.81 6.77
N THR A 25 4.51 3.89 6.34
CA THR A 25 3.15 4.25 6.78
C THR A 25 2.17 3.96 5.66
N TRP A 26 1.19 3.11 5.91
CA TRP A 26 0.13 2.77 4.98
C TRP A 26 -0.74 4.00 4.67
N ASN A 27 -1.11 4.14 3.41
CA ASN A 27 -2.10 5.12 3.01
C ASN A 27 -3.51 4.56 3.22
N THR A 28 -4.18 4.99 4.29
CA THR A 28 -5.54 4.54 4.63
C THR A 28 -6.55 4.78 3.49
N TRP A 29 -6.34 5.81 2.65
CA TRP A 29 -7.19 6.08 1.48
C TRP A 29 -7.28 4.90 0.54
N VAL A 30 -6.16 4.20 0.31
CA VAL A 30 -6.12 3.00 -0.54
C VAL A 30 -7.10 1.94 -0.05
N SER A 31 -7.14 1.71 1.27
CA SER A 31 -8.03 0.71 1.87
C SER A 31 -9.49 1.07 1.66
N TYR A 32 -9.85 2.34 1.77
CA TYR A 32 -11.21 2.81 1.52
C TYR A 32 -11.57 2.77 0.03
N THR A 33 -10.68 3.19 -0.88
CA THR A 33 -10.91 3.06 -2.32
C THR A 33 -11.15 1.61 -2.72
N ARG A 34 -10.38 0.66 -2.17
CA ARG A 34 -10.62 -0.77 -2.38
C ARG A 34 -12.02 -1.21 -1.92
N VAL A 35 -12.42 -0.79 -0.72
CA VAL A 35 -13.74 -1.16 -0.18
C VAL A 35 -14.85 -0.55 -1.03
N LEU A 36 -14.70 0.70 -1.48
CA LEU A 36 -15.66 1.35 -2.37
C LEU A 36 -15.83 0.58 -3.68
N ILE A 37 -14.74 0.15 -4.31
CA ILE A 37 -14.78 -0.68 -5.54
C ILE A 37 -15.50 -2.02 -5.27
N MET A 38 -15.25 -2.67 -4.13
CA MET A 38 -15.94 -3.92 -3.79
C MET A 38 -17.45 -3.71 -3.56
N VAL A 39 -17.81 -2.61 -2.89
CA VAL A 39 -19.22 -2.28 -2.60
C VAL A 39 -19.95 -1.85 -3.87
N SER A 40 -19.32 -1.08 -4.77
CA SER A 40 -19.90 -0.73 -6.07
C SER A 40 -20.11 -1.96 -6.94
N ALA A 41 -19.14 -2.87 -7.02
CA ALA A 41 -19.28 -4.11 -7.75
C ALA A 41 -20.46 -4.95 -7.22
N LEU A 42 -20.62 -5.06 -5.90
CA LEU A 42 -21.75 -5.74 -5.28
C LEU A 42 -23.09 -5.08 -5.65
N ALA A 43 -23.17 -3.75 -5.55
CA ALA A 43 -24.39 -3.01 -5.90
C ALA A 43 -24.77 -3.16 -7.39
N LEU A 44 -23.78 -3.16 -8.28
CA LEU A 44 -23.97 -3.38 -9.72
C LEU A 44 -24.44 -4.81 -10.01
N CYS A 45 -23.89 -5.81 -9.31
CA CYS A 45 -24.36 -7.19 -9.40
C CYS A 45 -25.83 -7.33 -8.95
N VAL A 46 -26.22 -6.71 -7.82
CA VAL A 46 -27.62 -6.76 -7.33
C VAL A 46 -28.58 -6.05 -8.28
N SER A 47 -28.11 -4.98 -8.93
CA SER A 47 -28.90 -4.21 -9.92
C SER A 47 -28.94 -4.87 -11.31
N ASN A 48 -28.42 -6.10 -11.45
CA ASN A 48 -28.34 -6.87 -12.69
C ASN A 48 -27.54 -6.17 -13.82
N HIS A 49 -26.62 -5.26 -13.48
CA HIS A 49 -25.74 -4.59 -14.43
C HIS A 49 -24.41 -5.35 -14.57
N VAL A 50 -24.48 -6.58 -15.10
CA VAL A 50 -23.35 -7.51 -15.18
C VAL A 50 -22.15 -6.94 -15.94
N ILE A 51 -22.39 -6.23 -17.05
CA ILE A 51 -21.30 -5.63 -17.86
C ILE A 51 -20.51 -4.60 -17.03
N LEU A 52 -21.20 -3.74 -16.27
CA LEU A 52 -20.56 -2.74 -15.42
C LEU A 52 -19.80 -3.40 -14.26
N ALA A 53 -20.34 -4.48 -13.68
CA ALA A 53 -19.65 -5.24 -12.65
C ALA A 53 -18.35 -5.88 -13.15
N VAL A 54 -18.33 -6.37 -14.40
CA VAL A 54 -17.10 -6.90 -15.03
C VAL A 54 -16.05 -5.80 -15.23
N ILE A 55 -16.46 -4.61 -15.65
CA ILE A 55 -15.55 -3.45 -15.78
C ILE A 55 -14.96 -3.08 -14.41
N ASP A 56 -15.78 -3.09 -13.35
CA ASP A 56 -15.34 -2.78 -12.00
C ASP A 56 -14.34 -3.83 -11.47
N LEU A 57 -14.55 -5.11 -11.81
CA LEU A 57 -13.60 -6.19 -11.52
C LEU A 57 -12.26 -5.99 -12.23
N ILE A 58 -12.27 -5.60 -13.51
CA ILE A 58 -11.04 -5.29 -14.26
C ILE A 58 -10.30 -4.11 -13.61
N MET A 59 -11.04 -3.06 -13.23
CA MET A 59 -10.46 -1.91 -12.54
C MET A 59 -9.82 -2.31 -11.21
N TYR A 60 -10.50 -3.16 -10.44
CA TYR A 60 -9.98 -3.74 -9.21
C TYR A 60 -8.70 -4.53 -9.45
N LEU A 61 -8.66 -5.37 -10.49
CA LEU A 61 -7.47 -6.15 -10.85
C LEU A 61 -6.29 -5.24 -11.20
N VAL A 62 -6.50 -4.22 -12.03
CA VAL A 62 -5.45 -3.26 -12.40
C VAL A 62 -4.94 -2.53 -11.15
N PHE A 63 -5.83 -2.11 -10.26
CA PHE A 63 -5.48 -1.49 -8.99
C PHE A 63 -4.64 -2.43 -8.11
N TYR A 64 -5.02 -3.71 -8.03
CA TYR A 64 -4.33 -4.73 -7.25
C TYR A 64 -2.96 -5.11 -7.84
N PHE A 65 -2.84 -5.23 -9.16
CA PHE A 65 -1.56 -5.46 -9.82
C PHE A 65 -0.61 -4.27 -9.67
N SER A 66 -1.12 -3.04 -9.78
CA SER A 66 -0.35 -1.82 -9.51
C SER A 66 0.18 -1.79 -8.07
N TYR A 67 -0.64 -2.21 -7.10
CA TYR A 67 -0.21 -2.39 -5.72
C TYR A 67 0.93 -3.40 -5.59
N LEU A 68 0.77 -4.59 -6.16
CA LEU A 68 1.78 -5.65 -6.12
C LEU A 68 3.10 -5.19 -6.74
N MET A 69 3.06 -4.67 -7.97
CA MET A 69 4.27 -4.27 -8.70
C MET A 69 5.04 -3.13 -8.00
N LYS A 70 4.33 -2.14 -7.45
CA LYS A 70 4.97 -0.99 -6.78
C LYS A 70 5.48 -1.32 -5.37
N ASN A 71 4.86 -2.29 -4.69
CA ASN A 71 5.16 -2.63 -3.31
C ASN A 71 5.82 -4.01 -3.15
N HIS A 72 6.17 -4.68 -4.24
CA HIS A 72 6.74 -6.03 -4.24
C HIS A 72 7.95 -6.14 -3.31
N GLN A 73 8.91 -5.23 -3.42
CA GLN A 73 10.09 -5.23 -2.54
C GLN A 73 9.73 -4.97 -1.08
N ILE A 74 8.78 -4.07 -0.80
CA ILE A 74 8.32 -3.80 0.57
C ILE A 74 7.65 -5.06 1.15
N LEU A 75 6.82 -5.75 0.36
CA LEU A 75 6.16 -6.99 0.76
C LEU A 75 7.18 -8.10 1.07
N LEU A 76 8.21 -8.25 0.24
CA LEU A 76 9.29 -9.21 0.48
C LEU A 76 10.03 -8.93 1.80
N ILE A 77 10.33 -7.66 2.09
CA ILE A 77 11.02 -7.27 3.33
C ILE A 77 10.11 -7.49 4.55
N ILE A 78 8.82 -7.16 4.44
CA ILE A 78 7.84 -7.44 5.52
C ILE A 78 7.72 -8.94 5.77
N GLN A 79 7.81 -9.76 4.72
CA GLN A 79 7.71 -11.21 4.82
C GLN A 79 8.96 -11.83 5.48
N GLN A 80 10.13 -11.22 5.31
CA GLN A 80 11.33 -11.52 6.10
C GLN A 80 11.19 -10.94 7.51
N LYS A 81 10.44 -11.66 8.36
CA LYS A 81 10.09 -11.28 9.75
C LYS A 81 11.29 -10.80 10.58
N ASP A 82 12.49 -11.29 10.30
CA ASP A 82 13.72 -10.93 11.02
C ASP A 82 14.13 -9.45 10.88
N GLN A 83 13.64 -8.74 9.86
CA GLN A 83 13.92 -7.32 9.65
C GLN A 83 12.84 -6.38 10.22
N VAL A 84 11.68 -6.93 10.60
CA VAL A 84 10.53 -6.15 11.06
C VAL A 84 10.61 -5.98 12.58
N GLU A 85 10.95 -4.77 13.04
CA GLU A 85 11.03 -4.48 14.48
C GLU A 85 9.66 -4.28 15.11
N LYS A 86 8.76 -3.59 14.41
CA LYS A 86 7.47 -3.20 14.98
C LYS A 86 6.41 -2.97 13.92
N ILE A 87 5.23 -3.54 14.15
CA ILE A 87 4.01 -3.26 13.39
C ILE A 87 3.01 -2.63 14.35
N VAL A 88 2.48 -1.45 14.03
CA VAL A 88 1.53 -0.73 14.88
C VAL A 88 0.40 -0.14 14.02
N GLY A 89 -0.79 -0.02 14.58
CA GLY A 89 -1.93 0.64 13.94
C GLY A 89 -2.74 -0.28 13.02
N ASN A 90 -3.66 0.30 12.25
CA ASN A 90 -4.60 -0.42 11.39
C ASN A 90 -4.62 0.19 9.98
N ARG A 91 -4.74 -0.67 8.95
CA ARG A 91 -4.87 -0.26 7.54
C ARG A 91 -6.11 0.60 7.27
N TYR A 92 -7.13 0.49 8.13
CA TYR A 92 -8.40 1.21 8.02
C TYR A 92 -8.52 2.42 8.97
N SER A 93 -7.49 2.73 9.77
CA SER A 93 -7.55 3.88 10.68
C SER A 93 -6.87 5.11 10.07
N PHE A 94 -7.55 6.25 10.07
CA PHE A 94 -6.95 7.54 9.68
C PHE A 94 -6.09 8.16 10.80
N ARG A 95 -6.48 7.97 12.07
CA ARG A 95 -5.71 8.48 13.23
C ARG A 95 -4.45 7.67 13.48
N HIS A 96 -4.54 6.34 13.35
CA HIS A 96 -3.43 5.42 13.58
C HIS A 96 -3.27 4.49 12.37
N PRO A 97 -2.84 5.02 11.21
CA PRO A 97 -2.60 4.21 10.02
C PRO A 97 -1.55 3.13 10.33
N LEU A 98 -1.63 2.01 9.61
CA LEU A 98 -0.66 0.93 9.76
C LEU A 98 0.76 1.46 9.52
N LYS A 99 1.62 1.32 10.53
CA LYS A 99 3.03 1.70 10.49
C LYS A 99 3.86 0.46 10.70
N ILE A 100 4.80 0.24 9.79
CA ILE A 100 5.77 -0.85 9.85
C ILE A 100 7.15 -0.23 9.95
N SER A 101 7.88 -0.56 11.01
CA SER A 101 9.25 -0.14 11.23
C SER A 101 10.19 -1.30 10.91
N ILE A 102 11.17 -1.03 10.05
CA ILE A 102 12.17 -2.00 9.59
C ILE A 102 13.55 -1.51 10.02
N LYS A 103 14.38 -2.42 10.50
CA LYS A 103 15.77 -2.15 10.88
C LYS A 103 16.62 -2.12 9.61
N GLY A 104 17.18 -0.97 9.26
CA GLY A 104 17.95 -0.82 8.02
C GLY A 104 18.12 0.63 7.58
N SER A 105 19.11 0.89 6.73
CA SER A 105 19.31 2.19 6.10
C SER A 105 18.73 2.19 4.70
N LEU A 106 18.09 3.28 4.28
CA LEU A 106 17.49 3.42 2.95
C LEU A 106 18.52 3.20 1.81
N SER A 107 19.81 3.37 2.11
CA SER A 107 20.94 3.05 1.22
C SER A 107 21.11 1.55 0.93
N SER A 108 20.84 0.64 1.88
CA SER A 108 20.93 -0.81 1.62
C SER A 108 19.81 -1.32 0.72
N LEU A 109 18.71 -0.57 0.60
CA LEU A 109 17.58 -0.86 -0.29
C LEU A 109 17.76 -0.33 -1.71
N ILE A 110 18.62 0.67 -1.91
CA ILE A 110 18.87 1.28 -3.23
C ILE A 110 20.03 0.59 -3.98
N ILE A 111 20.99 -0.01 -3.25
CA ILE A 111 22.18 -0.63 -3.85
C ILE A 111 21.89 -2.00 -4.49
N GLY A 112 20.73 -2.61 -4.22
CA GLY A 112 20.29 -3.85 -4.89
C GLY A 112 19.61 -3.63 -6.25
N LYS A 113 19.98 -2.57 -6.99
CA LYS A 113 19.44 -2.27 -8.32
C LYS A 113 20.51 -2.40 -9.39
#